data_AF-A0A3B9BEB7-F1
#
_entry.id   AF-A0A3B9BEB7-F1
#
_cell.length_a   1.000
_cell.length_b   1.000
_cell.length_c   1.000
_cell.angle_alpha   90.00
_cell.angle_beta   90.00
_cell.angle_gamma   90.00
#
_symmetry.space_group_name_H-M   'P 1'
#
loop_
_entity.id
_entity.type
_entity.pdbx_description
1 polymer ?
#
loop_
_entity_poly.entity_id
_entity_poly.type
_entity_poly.pdbx_seq_one_letter_code
_entity_poly.pdbx_strand_id
1 'polypeptide(L)' 'MGKIKGFMEYDRLKEPVIEPKERIGNYNEFTIAPKTETLQKQGARCMDCG' A
#
# COMPACT_ATOMS: atom_id res chain seq x y z
N MET A 1 3.00 -0.39 -17.21
CA MET A 1 1.96 -0.39 -16.17
C MET A 1 0.80 -1.25 -16.64
N GLY A 2 0.39 -2.29 -15.90
CA GLY A 2 -0.56 -2.18 -14.80
C GLY A 2 -1.98 -2.15 -15.37
N LYS A 3 -2.73 -3.25 -15.25
CA LYS A 3 -4.04 -3.49 -15.91
C LYS A 3 -4.85 -2.19 -16.09
N ILE A 4 -5.31 -1.88 -17.32
CA ILE A 4 -6.00 -0.60 -17.64
C ILE A 4 -7.17 -0.30 -16.68
N LYS A 5 -7.88 -1.33 -16.22
CA LYS A 5 -8.99 -1.23 -15.25
C LYS A 5 -8.59 -1.53 -13.80
N GLY A 6 -7.30 -1.65 -13.52
CA GLY A 6 -6.76 -2.04 -12.23
C GLY A 6 -7.15 -1.10 -11.10
N PHE A 7 -7.30 0.20 -11.37
CA PHE A 7 -7.79 1.16 -10.39
C PHE A 7 -9.24 0.86 -9.94
N MET A 8 -10.08 0.33 -10.84
CA MET A 8 -11.48 -0.04 -10.55
C MET A 8 -11.59 -1.44 -9.94
N GLU A 9 -10.67 -2.34 -10.27
CA GLU A 9 -10.72 -3.73 -9.82
C GLU A 9 -10.00 -3.98 -8.49
N TYR A 10 -9.01 -3.15 -8.16
CA TYR A 10 -8.27 -3.23 -6.91
C TYR A 10 -8.52 -2.00 -6.06
N ASP A 11 -9.06 -2.22 -4.87
CA ASP A 11 -9.18 -1.17 -3.87
C ASP A 11 -7.83 -0.68 -3.40
N ARG A 12 -7.79 0.57 -2.94
CA ARG A 12 -6.59 1.13 -2.32
C ARG A 12 -6.30 0.41 -1.03
N LEU A 13 -5.13 -0.21 -0.95
CA LEU A 13 -4.63 -0.71 0.31
C LEU A 13 -4.20 0.47 1.18
N LYS A 14 -4.70 0.51 2.40
CA LYS A 14 -4.07 1.28 3.48
C LYS A 14 -3.04 0.38 4.13
N GLU A 15 -1.78 0.81 4.13
CA GLU A 15 -0.70 0.02 4.73
C GLU A 15 -0.97 -0.19 6.22
N PRO A 16 -0.77 -1.41 6.73
CA PRO A 16 -0.88 -1.67 8.16
C PRO A 16 0.19 -0.88 8.91
N VAL A 17 -0.18 -0.39 10.08
CA VAL A 17 0.69 0.42 10.94
C VAL A 17 0.63 -0.10 12.36
N ILE A 18 1.73 0.05 13.10
CA ILE A 18 1.78 -0.19 14.55
C ILE A 18 0.83 0.80 15.24
N GLU A 19 0.15 0.34 16.31
CA GLU A 19 -0.80 1.17 17.02
C GLU A 19 -0.16 2.45 17.60
N PRO A 20 -0.88 3.59 17.64
CA PRO A 20 -0.36 4.83 18.19
C PRO A 20 0.23 4.69 19.59
N LYS A 21 -0.40 3.92 20.48
CA LYS A 21 0.07 3.74 21.86
C LYS A 21 1.40 3.00 21.95
N GLU A 22 1.67 2.08 21.02
CA GLU A 22 2.91 1.31 20.98
C GLU A 22 4.04 2.12 20.32
N ARG A 23 3.73 2.87 19.25
CA ARG A 23 4.75 3.62 18.49
C ARG A 23 5.20 4.93 19.14
N ILE A 24 4.44 5.51 20.08
CA ILE A 24 4.86 6.75 20.78
C ILE A 24 6.02 6.55 21.76
N GLY A 25 6.35 5.30 22.11
CA GLY A 25 7.44 4.99 23.05
C GLY A 25 8.83 5.00 22.44
N ASN A 26 8.97 5.16 21.13
CA ASN A 26 10.25 5.16 20.41
C ASN A 26 10.14 5.93 19.09
N TYR A 27 11.24 6.00 18.34
CA TYR A 27 11.32 6.67 17.03
C TYR A 27 11.51 5.67 15.88
N ASN A 28 11.12 4.41 16.07
CA ASN A 28 11.26 3.39 15.04
C ASN A 28 10.18 3.55 13.96
N GLU A 29 10.46 2.98 12.78
CA GLU A 29 9.49 2.89 11.70
C GLU A 29 8.25 2.11 12.17
N PHE A 30 7.07 2.62 11.85
CA PHE A 30 5.79 2.07 12.31
C PHE A 30 4.93 1.52 11.18
N THR A 31 5.31 1.76 9.93
CA THR A 31 4.65 1.16 8.76
C THR A 31 5.09 -0.28 8.59
N ILE A 32 4.12 -1.16 8.33
CA ILE A 32 4.36 -2.58 8.09
C ILE A 32 4.27 -2.83 6.59
N ALA A 33 5.40 -3.17 5.99
CA ALA A 33 5.51 -3.41 4.56
C ALA A 33 4.53 -4.51 4.09
N PRO A 34 3.64 -4.24 3.12
CA PRO A 34 2.80 -5.25 2.53
C PRO A 34 3.63 -6.31 1.78
N LYS A 35 3.04 -7.49 1.57
CA LYS A 35 3.64 -8.52 0.71
C LYS A 35 3.83 -8.00 -0.72
N THR A 36 4.88 -8.47 -1.39
CA THR A 36 5.22 -8.09 -2.78
C THR A 36 4.05 -8.28 -3.74
N GLU A 37 3.28 -9.36 -3.63
CA GLU A 37 2.08 -9.59 -4.46
C GLU A 37 1.02 -8.48 -4.29
N THR A 38 0.84 -7.99 -3.06
CA THR A 38 -0.08 -6.89 -2.78
C THR A 38 0.44 -5.59 -3.39
N LEU A 39 1.74 -5.34 -3.29
CA LEU A 39 2.38 -4.18 -3.93
C LEU A 39 2.25 -4.22 -5.45
N GLN A 40 2.37 -5.40 -6.08
CA GLN A 40 2.14 -5.57 -7.52
C GLN A 40 0.69 -5.23 -7.90
N LYS A 41 -0.30 -5.67 -7.11
CA LYS A 41 -1.71 -5.30 -7.32
C LYS A 41 -1.93 -3.79 -7.19
N GLN A 42 -1.32 -3.15 -6.18
CA GLN A 42 -1.42 -1.70 -6.01
C GLN A 42 -0.74 -0.93 -7.15
N GLY A 43 0.43 -1.40 -7.63
CA GLY A 43 1.09 -0.84 -8.81
C GLY A 43 0.28 -1.01 -10.09
N ALA A 44 -0.49 -2.10 -10.20
CA ALA A 44 -1.39 -2.34 -11.33
C ALA A 44 -2.55 -1.34 -11.44
N ARG A 45 -2.75 -0.49 -10.42
CA ARG A 45 -3.78 0.57 -10.42
C ARG A 45 -3.37 1.82 -11.20
N CYS A 46 -2.09 1.98 -11.52
CA CYS A 46 -1.61 3.12 -12.29
C CYS A 46 -2.19 3.09 -13.72
N MET A 47 -2.80 4.20 -14.13
CA MET A 47 -3.46 4.32 -15.44
C MET A 47 -2.54 4.82 -16.57
N ASP A 48 -1.26 5.06 -16.29
CA ASP A 48 -0.27 5.53 -17.28
C ASP A 48 -0.74 6.78 -18.06
N CYS A 49 -1.19 7.80 -17.32
CA CYS A 49 -1.95 8.91 -17.91
C CYS A 49 -1.13 9.92 -18.72
N GLY A 50 0.20 9.82 -18.75
CA GLY A 50 1.09 10.71 -19.53
C GLY A 50 1.21 12.11 -18.98
#